data_AF-Q8AVF3-F1
#
_entry.id   AF-Q8AVF3-F1
#
_cell.length_a   1.000
_cell.length_b   1.000
_cell.length_c   1.000
_cell.angle_alpha   90.00
_cell.angle_beta   90.00
_cell.angle_gamma   90.00
#
_symmetry.space_group_name_H-M   'P 1'
#
loop_
_entity.id
_entity.type
_entity.pdbx_description
1 polymer ?
#
loop_
_entity_poly.entity_id
_entity_poly.type
_entity_poly.pdbx_seq_one_letter_code
_entity_poly.pdbx_strand_id
1 'polypeptide(L)'
;MSGAGNKRASSDNGSGPSEKKSNLEDKTPTTLIEPIRLGGISSTEEMDMKVLQFKNKKLAERLEQRQGFEDELREKIEKLEKRQATDDATLLIVNRYWSKLDEDVHLLLKSYDTELSNQNAPPNAPPEEIESAKETAMETEEGSEVSQPPPTQDNKAAAPEPPPAPHFSAGALPDSSLTFLATLAHSTKEEIELKLQERMEFSKKAVSCVLESSNKLHCRMEELCDRIHSGEFDHLGESLQKLNKELLSEDRKLQDLATVLQEKHHRLSLQLHELQDRATSTETKVSEMERTIEDLQWDIEKLRKHEQKLNRHLAEALEQLNSGYHISGSSGSFQGGQTTLSMQKFEMLNAELDQNQELANGRMSELEKLQNELQAAVRLKEKLKLDLRTLPEEAVRNTQDFRCLQSQFSLLYNESLQVKTQLDEARGVLLSAKNSHLRQLERMESEELSVQKKLRTELIQLEDTLAQVRKEYEMLRIEFEQNLAANEQAGPINREMRHLIGSLQNHNHQLKGDVQRYKRKVRDSQAELRLQIGGPPCSQPGVSGSEPTTPITVKEEEIEVKKEPPAAVPREPETPTTPEVKKEEEEQKKETERTKAREREVERERDKDRERDKKKKK
;
A
#
# COMPACT_ATOMS: atom_id res chain seq x y z
N MET A 1 -21.54 67.70 -33.35
CA MET A 1 -20.15 67.27 -33.08
C MET A 1 -20.27 65.98 -32.27
N SER A 2 -19.79 64.83 -32.77
CA SER A 2 -18.38 64.44 -32.86
C SER A 2 -17.74 64.34 -31.47
N GLY A 3 -17.38 63.17 -30.92
CA GLY A 3 -17.59 61.79 -31.38
C GLY A 3 -16.35 60.90 -31.20
N ALA A 4 -16.56 59.65 -30.75
CA ALA A 4 -15.62 58.52 -30.71
C ALA A 4 -14.28 58.68 -29.91
N GLY A 5 -13.77 57.54 -29.43
CA GLY A 5 -12.33 57.29 -29.44
C GLY A 5 -11.71 56.73 -28.16
N ASN A 6 -11.53 55.40 -28.10
CA ASN A 6 -10.55 54.78 -27.21
C ASN A 6 -9.14 55.32 -27.48
N LYS A 7 -8.29 55.38 -26.44
CA LYS A 7 -6.92 54.85 -26.57
C LYS A 7 -6.36 54.38 -25.23
N ARG A 8 -5.53 53.34 -25.29
CA ARG A 8 -4.82 52.75 -24.13
C ARG A 8 -3.61 53.62 -23.77
N ALA A 9 -3.30 53.67 -22.48
CA ALA A 9 -1.96 53.95 -21.95
C ALA A 9 -1.67 52.92 -20.84
N SER A 10 -0.39 52.72 -20.50
CA SER A 10 0.11 51.54 -19.77
C SER A 10 0.87 51.90 -18.48
N SER A 11 0.91 50.96 -17.52
CA SER A 11 1.44 51.12 -16.15
C SER A 11 0.62 52.09 -15.29
N ASP A 12 0.47 51.88 -13.98
CA ASP A 12 1.29 51.11 -13.04
C ASP A 12 0.47 50.58 -11.82
N ASN A 13 1.04 49.64 -11.06
CA ASN A 13 0.69 49.18 -9.69
C ASN A 13 -0.79 48.84 -9.32
N GLY A 14 -1.03 47.59 -8.88
CA GLY A 14 -2.38 47.07 -8.58
C GLY A 14 -2.48 45.86 -7.62
N SER A 15 -1.62 45.80 -6.59
CA SER A 15 -1.78 45.01 -5.34
C SER A 15 -2.33 43.58 -5.42
N GLY A 16 -1.45 42.58 -5.56
CA GLY A 16 -1.70 41.24 -5.01
C GLY A 16 -1.62 41.22 -3.47
N PRO A 17 -2.19 40.19 -2.78
CA PRO A 17 -2.16 40.11 -1.32
C PRO A 17 -0.73 39.93 -0.79
N SER A 18 -0.42 40.61 0.31
CA SER A 18 0.96 40.76 0.79
C SER A 18 1.54 39.47 1.36
N GLU A 19 2.65 38.98 0.79
CA GLU A 19 3.56 38.05 1.47
C GLU A 19 4.14 38.74 2.72
N LYS A 20 3.50 38.53 3.87
CA LYS A 20 3.98 39.07 5.15
C LYS A 20 5.15 38.22 5.66
N LYS A 21 6.31 38.35 5.02
CA LYS A 21 7.58 37.71 5.42
C LYS A 21 7.89 38.10 6.86
N SER A 22 7.60 37.19 7.78
CA SER A 22 7.95 37.28 9.20
C SER A 22 9.44 37.04 9.36
N ASN A 23 10.23 38.06 9.00
CA ASN A 23 11.66 38.09 9.28
C ASN A 23 11.87 38.33 10.78
N LEU A 24 11.58 37.32 11.59
CA LEU A 24 12.16 37.22 12.92
C LEU A 24 13.62 36.85 12.71
N GLU A 25 14.50 37.85 12.78
CA GLU A 25 15.81 37.62 13.34
C GLU A 25 15.59 37.05 14.75
N ASP A 26 15.94 35.78 14.95
CA ASP A 26 15.97 35.17 16.29
C ASP A 26 17.06 35.85 17.12
N LYS A 27 16.70 36.99 17.70
CA LYS A 27 17.41 37.66 18.77
C LYS A 27 17.49 36.67 19.92
N THR A 28 18.63 35.98 19.99
CA THR A 28 18.95 34.97 20.99
C THR A 28 18.39 35.42 22.33
N PRO A 29 17.41 34.69 22.91
CA PRO A 29 16.76 35.12 24.13
C PRO A 29 17.80 35.10 25.23
N THR A 30 18.37 36.28 25.47
CA THR A 30 19.43 36.52 26.45
C THR A 30 18.73 36.47 27.79
N THR A 31 18.50 35.24 28.23
CA THR A 31 17.83 34.91 29.48
C THR A 31 18.62 35.55 30.59
N LEU A 32 18.12 36.69 31.08
CA LEU A 32 18.52 37.28 32.33
C LEU A 32 18.20 36.26 33.42
N ILE A 33 19.17 35.40 33.71
CA ILE A 33 19.12 34.48 34.83
C ILE A 33 19.07 35.36 36.07
N GLU A 34 17.88 35.53 36.63
CA GLU A 34 17.73 36.11 37.96
C GLU A 34 18.68 35.37 38.91
N PRO A 35 19.56 36.06 39.66
CA PRO A 35 20.51 35.39 40.53
C PRO A 35 19.79 34.58 41.62
N ILE A 36 19.58 33.29 41.35
CA ILE A 36 19.01 32.34 42.30
C ILE A 36 19.89 32.37 43.54
N ARG A 37 19.36 32.96 44.62
CA ARG A 37 20.04 33.03 45.91
C ARG A 37 20.16 31.61 46.46
N LEU A 38 21.28 30.97 46.17
CA LEU A 38 21.69 29.73 46.81
C LEU A 38 21.75 29.98 48.32
N GLY A 39 20.71 29.52 49.03
CA GLY A 39 20.69 29.51 50.49
C GLY A 39 21.91 28.77 51.04
N GLY A 40 22.37 29.20 52.22
CA GLY A 40 23.66 28.86 52.82
C GLY A 40 24.11 27.44 52.55
N ILE A 41 25.30 27.31 51.96
CA ILE A 41 25.85 26.04 51.50
C ILE A 41 26.65 25.42 52.64
N SER A 42 26.13 24.32 53.19
CA SER A 42 26.60 23.71 54.44
C SER A 42 27.72 22.68 54.23
N SER A 43 27.81 22.15 53.01
CA SER A 43 28.76 21.12 52.56
C SER A 43 29.01 21.25 51.06
N THR A 44 30.17 20.80 50.58
CA THR A 44 30.47 20.64 49.14
C THR A 44 29.42 19.76 48.46
N GLU A 45 28.98 18.69 49.13
CA GLU A 45 27.95 17.78 48.64
C GLU A 45 26.60 18.50 48.40
N GLU A 46 26.27 19.49 49.23
CA GLU A 46 25.08 20.33 49.05
C GLU A 46 25.21 21.27 47.83
N MET A 47 26.43 21.72 47.54
CA MET A 47 26.72 22.48 46.31
C MET A 47 26.58 21.58 45.08
N ASP A 48 27.20 20.40 45.08
CA ASP A 48 27.19 19.47 43.95
C ASP A 48 25.76 18.98 43.64
N MET A 49 24.94 18.70 44.66
CA MET A 49 23.53 18.38 44.49
C MET A 49 22.73 19.52 43.86
N LYS A 50 22.93 20.77 44.29
CA LYS A 50 22.29 21.96 43.68
C LYS A 50 22.77 22.17 42.23
N VAL A 51 24.04 21.90 41.93
CA VAL A 51 24.62 21.96 40.58
C VAL A 51 24.06 20.85 39.67
N LEU A 52 23.89 19.63 40.18
CA LEU A 52 23.26 18.52 39.45
C LEU A 52 21.79 18.78 39.16
N GLN A 53 21.03 19.33 40.13
CA GLN A 53 19.65 19.76 39.91
C GLN A 53 19.54 20.82 38.80
N PHE A 54 20.42 21.83 38.81
CA PHE A 54 20.45 22.85 37.75
C PHE A 54 20.85 22.27 36.38
N LYS A 55 21.85 21.38 36.33
CA LYS A 55 22.24 20.68 35.11
C LYS A 55 21.08 19.84 34.54
N ASN A 56 20.38 19.10 35.40
CA ASN A 56 19.22 18.29 34.99
C ASN A 56 18.05 19.15 34.50
N LYS A 57 17.73 20.26 35.17
CA LYS A 57 16.72 21.22 34.69
C LYS A 57 17.09 21.74 33.29
N LYS A 58 18.34 22.14 33.09
CA LYS A 58 18.86 22.62 31.79
C LYS A 58 19.07 21.51 30.73
N LEU A 59 18.88 20.24 31.09
CA LEU A 59 18.75 19.13 30.15
C LEU A 59 17.29 18.90 29.80
N ALA A 60 16.38 18.94 30.77
CA ALA A 60 14.93 18.87 30.55
C ALA A 60 14.44 20.00 29.61
N GLU A 61 14.83 21.25 29.88
CA GLU A 61 14.52 22.42 29.03
C GLU A 61 14.99 22.24 27.56
N ARG A 62 16.09 21.52 27.33
CA ARG A 62 16.58 21.21 25.98
C ARG A 62 15.90 20.00 25.33
N LEU A 63 15.42 19.06 26.16
CA LEU A 63 14.67 17.90 25.70
C LEU A 63 13.28 18.34 25.24
N GLU A 64 12.61 19.17 26.05
CA GLU A 64 11.34 19.84 25.73
C GLU A 64 11.44 20.66 24.43
N GLN A 65 12.49 21.48 24.27
CA GLN A 65 12.76 22.19 23.01
C GLN A 65 12.94 21.25 21.82
N ARG A 66 13.69 20.15 21.98
CA ARG A 66 13.86 19.15 20.91
C ARG A 66 12.55 18.44 20.56
N GLN A 67 11.73 18.14 21.57
CA GLN A 67 10.44 17.48 21.37
C GLN A 67 9.47 18.40 20.62
N GLY A 68 9.42 19.70 20.95
CA GLY A 68 8.66 20.68 20.17
C GLY A 68 9.07 20.73 18.69
N PHE A 69 10.38 20.77 18.40
CA PHE A 69 10.86 20.69 17.02
C PHE A 69 10.57 19.34 16.34
N GLU A 70 10.54 18.24 17.10
CA GLU A 70 10.17 16.91 16.57
C GLU A 70 8.67 16.86 16.23
N ASP A 71 7.81 17.42 17.08
CA ASP A 71 6.37 17.51 16.86
C ASP A 71 6.01 18.44 15.68
N GLU A 72 6.70 19.58 15.53
CA GLU A 72 6.62 20.43 14.33
C GLU A 72 7.01 19.68 13.04
N LEU A 73 8.07 18.86 13.11
CA LEU A 73 8.51 18.05 11.96
C LEU A 73 7.51 16.92 11.66
N ARG A 74 6.93 16.28 12.68
CA ARG A 74 5.88 15.25 12.54
C ARG A 74 4.62 15.82 11.88
N GLU A 75 4.13 16.97 12.36
CA GLU A 75 2.97 17.65 11.77
C GLU A 75 3.24 18.11 10.32
N LYS A 76 4.49 18.53 10.03
CA LYS A 76 4.92 18.87 8.67
C LYS A 76 5.02 17.66 7.73
N ILE A 77 5.45 16.51 8.23
CA ILE A 77 5.46 15.24 7.48
C ILE A 77 4.02 14.84 7.15
N GLU A 78 3.12 14.81 8.14
CA GLU A 78 1.71 14.46 7.94
C GLU A 78 1.01 15.37 6.90
N LYS A 79 1.33 16.68 6.91
CA LYS A 79 0.85 17.64 5.91
C LYS A 79 1.39 17.36 4.49
N LEU A 80 2.62 16.88 4.37
CA LEU A 80 3.23 16.51 3.09
C LEU A 80 2.68 15.17 2.58
N GLU A 81 2.49 14.18 3.45
CA GLU A 81 1.90 12.87 3.11
C GLU A 81 0.45 13.02 2.62
N LYS A 82 -0.38 13.80 3.33
CA LYS A 82 -1.75 14.11 2.89
C LYS A 82 -1.79 14.82 1.54
N ARG A 83 -0.84 15.73 1.27
CA ARG A 83 -0.71 16.37 -0.03
C ARG A 83 -0.26 15.37 -1.10
N GLN A 84 0.73 14.53 -0.81
CA GLN A 84 1.23 13.53 -1.75
C GLN A 84 0.10 12.60 -2.20
N ALA A 85 -0.74 12.12 -1.27
CA ALA A 85 -1.91 11.32 -1.60
C ALA A 85 -2.89 12.03 -2.57
N THR A 86 -3.08 13.36 -2.45
CA THR A 86 -3.91 14.13 -3.40
C THR A 86 -3.23 14.39 -4.75
N ASP A 87 -1.91 14.60 -4.75
CA ASP A 87 -1.12 14.79 -5.97
C ASP A 87 -1.05 13.45 -6.76
N ASP A 88 -0.81 12.31 -6.09
CA ASP A 88 -0.80 10.95 -6.65
C ASP A 88 -2.16 10.54 -7.22
N ALA A 89 -3.26 10.82 -6.50
CA ALA A 89 -4.62 10.58 -7.00
C ALA A 89 -4.90 11.37 -8.29
N THR A 90 -4.40 12.61 -8.37
CA THR A 90 -4.53 13.45 -9.56
C THR A 90 -3.70 12.90 -10.73
N LEU A 91 -2.47 12.44 -10.47
CA LEU A 91 -1.61 11.80 -11.49
C LEU A 91 -2.24 10.52 -12.06
N LEU A 92 -2.87 9.69 -11.21
CA LEU A 92 -3.61 8.50 -11.66
C LEU A 92 -4.79 8.84 -12.59
N ILE A 93 -5.56 9.88 -12.25
CA ILE A 93 -6.67 10.34 -13.08
C ILE A 93 -6.17 10.82 -14.44
N VAL A 94 -5.12 11.66 -14.48
CA VAL A 94 -4.51 12.16 -15.71
C VAL A 94 -3.95 11.01 -16.57
N ASN A 95 -3.19 10.09 -15.98
CA ASN A 95 -2.63 8.94 -16.69
C ASN A 95 -3.72 8.05 -17.31
N ARG A 96 -4.82 7.78 -16.57
CA ARG A 96 -5.95 6.99 -17.09
C ARG A 96 -6.60 7.66 -18.31
N TYR A 97 -6.81 8.97 -18.29
CA TYR A 97 -7.37 9.69 -19.43
C TYR A 97 -6.40 9.76 -20.62
N TRP A 98 -5.09 9.87 -20.36
CA TRP A 98 -4.08 9.82 -21.43
C TRP A 98 -3.99 8.43 -22.06
N SER A 99 -3.97 7.34 -21.27
CA SER A 99 -3.98 5.97 -21.81
C SER A 99 -5.21 5.69 -22.65
N LYS A 100 -6.40 6.12 -22.19
CA LYS A 100 -7.60 6.00 -23.01
C LYS A 100 -7.48 6.80 -24.32
N LEU A 101 -6.91 8.01 -24.31
CA LEU A 101 -6.70 8.78 -25.55
C LEU A 101 -5.76 8.05 -26.51
N ASP A 102 -4.66 7.48 -26.02
CA ASP A 102 -3.72 6.71 -26.84
C ASP A 102 -4.38 5.44 -27.42
N GLU A 103 -5.20 4.74 -26.63
CA GLU A 103 -5.98 3.56 -27.02
C GLU A 103 -7.05 3.91 -28.07
N ASP A 104 -7.90 4.91 -27.82
CA ASP A 104 -8.97 5.36 -28.72
C ASP A 104 -8.38 5.79 -30.10
N VAL A 105 -7.26 6.52 -30.10
CA VAL A 105 -6.57 6.94 -31.34
C VAL A 105 -5.88 5.74 -32.03
N HIS A 106 -5.31 4.79 -31.29
CA HIS A 106 -4.75 3.57 -31.88
C HIS A 106 -5.82 2.69 -32.56
N LEU A 107 -7.00 2.57 -31.96
CA LEU A 107 -8.14 1.86 -32.55
C LEU A 107 -8.60 2.53 -33.84
N LEU A 108 -8.74 3.87 -33.81
CA LEU A 108 -9.18 4.66 -34.95
C LEU A 108 -8.21 4.57 -36.14
N LEU A 109 -6.89 4.58 -35.89
CA LEU A 109 -5.88 4.32 -36.93
C LEU A 109 -5.99 2.91 -37.51
N LYS A 110 -6.13 1.87 -36.68
CA LYS A 110 -6.29 0.48 -37.13
C LYS A 110 -7.53 0.30 -38.02
N SER A 111 -8.64 0.97 -37.73
CA SER A 111 -9.81 0.96 -38.62
C SER A 111 -9.50 1.59 -39.97
N TYR A 112 -8.82 2.74 -40.02
CA TYR A 112 -8.46 3.39 -41.29
C TYR A 112 -7.46 2.57 -42.12
N ASP A 113 -6.45 1.96 -41.50
CA ASP A 113 -5.51 1.07 -42.20
C ASP A 113 -6.23 -0.16 -42.79
N THR A 114 -7.20 -0.72 -42.04
CA THR A 114 -8.02 -1.86 -42.49
C THR A 114 -8.95 -1.48 -43.64
N GLU A 115 -9.62 -0.32 -43.56
CA GLU A 115 -10.46 0.20 -44.65
C GLU A 115 -9.65 0.54 -45.90
N LEU A 116 -8.45 1.12 -45.75
CA LEU A 116 -7.53 1.36 -46.86
C LEU A 116 -7.02 0.06 -47.49
N SER A 117 -6.77 -0.99 -46.71
CA SER A 117 -6.42 -2.30 -47.24
C SER A 117 -7.56 -2.88 -48.08
N ASN A 118 -8.78 -2.86 -47.55
CA ASN A 118 -9.98 -3.37 -48.23
C ASN A 118 -10.35 -2.59 -49.51
N GLN A 119 -10.08 -1.27 -49.56
CA GLN A 119 -10.37 -0.44 -50.74
C GLN A 119 -9.33 -0.53 -51.87
N ASN A 120 -8.15 -1.10 -51.60
CA ASN A 120 -7.07 -1.24 -52.61
C ASN A 120 -7.04 -2.63 -53.28
N ALA A 121 -7.95 -3.54 -52.92
CA ALA A 121 -8.09 -4.84 -53.58
C ALA A 121 -8.73 -4.68 -54.99
N PRO A 122 -8.16 -5.28 -56.06
CA PRO A 122 -8.70 -5.15 -57.41
C PRO A 122 -10.02 -5.94 -57.58
N PRO A 123 -11.04 -5.39 -58.26
CA PRO A 123 -12.37 -6.00 -58.33
C PRO A 123 -12.46 -7.11 -59.38
N ASN A 124 -11.85 -8.27 -59.13
CA ASN A 124 -12.21 -9.56 -59.76
C ASN A 124 -11.50 -10.75 -59.09
N ALA A 125 -12.13 -11.35 -58.08
CA ALA A 125 -11.89 -12.71 -57.61
C ALA A 125 -13.16 -13.25 -56.93
N PRO A 126 -13.52 -14.55 -57.07
CA PRO A 126 -14.58 -15.15 -56.27
C PRO A 126 -14.18 -15.28 -54.79
N PRO A 127 -15.15 -15.39 -53.86
CA PRO A 127 -14.85 -15.75 -52.47
C PRO A 127 -14.47 -17.23 -52.38
N GLU A 128 -13.17 -17.52 -52.28
CA GLU A 128 -12.70 -18.85 -51.88
C GLU A 128 -12.66 -18.94 -50.35
N GLU A 129 -13.52 -19.82 -49.81
CA GLU A 129 -13.27 -20.44 -48.51
C GLU A 129 -12.02 -21.32 -48.64
N ILE A 130 -11.07 -21.25 -47.70
CA ILE A 130 -10.29 -22.42 -47.28
C ILE A 130 -9.55 -22.16 -45.95
N GLU A 131 -9.28 -23.28 -45.29
CA GLU A 131 -8.88 -23.41 -43.89
C GLU A 131 -7.36 -23.23 -43.67
N SER A 132 -6.99 -23.10 -42.39
CA SER A 132 -5.83 -23.79 -41.78
C SER A 132 -4.45 -23.75 -42.50
N ALA A 133 -3.68 -22.72 -42.14
CA ALA A 133 -2.28 -22.82 -41.66
C ALA A 133 -1.23 -23.68 -42.40
N LYS A 134 -0.11 -23.04 -42.79
CA LYS A 134 1.22 -23.50 -42.31
C LYS A 134 2.31 -22.41 -42.31
N GLU A 135 3.39 -22.73 -41.61
CA GLU A 135 4.49 -21.89 -41.15
C GLU A 135 5.23 -21.10 -42.25
N THR A 136 5.81 -19.94 -41.87
CA THR A 136 7.28 -19.75 -41.84
C THR A 136 7.64 -18.55 -40.96
N ALA A 137 8.27 -18.81 -39.82
CA ALA A 137 9.05 -17.84 -39.04
C ALA A 137 10.21 -18.60 -38.39
N MET A 138 11.45 -18.17 -38.65
CA MET A 138 12.67 -18.91 -38.30
C MET A 138 13.59 -18.00 -37.49
N GLU A 139 13.97 -18.47 -36.30
CA GLU A 139 14.97 -17.88 -35.38
C GLU A 139 14.60 -16.47 -34.83
N THR A 140 14.80 -16.15 -33.55
CA THR A 140 15.91 -16.57 -32.65
C THR A 140 15.42 -17.01 -31.26
N GLU A 141 16.24 -17.80 -30.56
CA GLU A 141 16.07 -18.29 -29.17
C GLU A 141 16.27 -17.15 -28.13
N GLU A 142 16.13 -17.28 -26.80
CA GLU A 142 16.19 -18.41 -25.84
C GLU A 142 15.49 -17.95 -24.51
N GLY A 143 14.87 -18.76 -23.63
CA GLY A 143 14.48 -20.18 -23.67
C GLY A 143 13.74 -20.65 -22.38
N SER A 144 13.02 -21.77 -22.49
CA SER A 144 12.55 -22.77 -21.49
C SER A 144 11.86 -22.35 -20.16
N GLU A 145 10.71 -22.91 -19.73
CA GLU A 145 9.82 -23.96 -20.31
C GLU A 145 8.33 -23.48 -20.37
N VAL A 146 7.29 -23.89 -19.62
CA VAL A 146 7.08 -24.87 -18.53
C VAL A 146 5.78 -25.68 -18.78
N SER A 147 5.79 -26.94 -18.33
CA SER A 147 4.83 -28.04 -18.56
C SER A 147 3.30 -27.80 -18.41
N GLN A 148 2.58 -28.49 -19.31
CA GLN A 148 1.12 -28.75 -19.47
C GLN A 148 0.44 -29.47 -18.26
N PRO A 149 -0.89 -29.83 -18.28
CA PRO A 149 -2.00 -29.64 -19.25
C PRO A 149 -3.30 -28.99 -18.64
N PRO A 150 -4.43 -28.83 -19.40
CA PRO A 150 -5.60 -28.03 -18.98
C PRO A 150 -6.74 -28.83 -18.32
N PRO A 151 -7.85 -28.16 -17.94
CA PRO A 151 -9.13 -28.53 -18.59
C PRO A 151 -10.10 -27.37 -18.88
N THR A 152 -11.00 -27.64 -19.85
CA THR A 152 -12.38 -27.12 -20.03
C THR A 152 -12.68 -25.61 -20.16
N GLN A 153 -13.51 -25.32 -21.16
CA GLN A 153 -14.18 -24.03 -21.40
C GLN A 153 -15.23 -23.74 -20.33
N ASP A 154 -15.44 -22.46 -20.00
CA ASP A 154 -16.74 -21.97 -19.49
C ASP A 154 -16.94 -20.48 -19.85
N ASN A 155 -17.13 -20.19 -21.14
CA ASN A 155 -17.25 -18.83 -21.66
C ASN A 155 -18.64 -18.23 -21.41
N LYS A 156 -18.93 -17.89 -20.15
CA LYS A 156 -20.08 -17.04 -19.78
C LYS A 156 -19.78 -15.57 -20.09
N ALA A 157 -19.77 -15.23 -21.37
CA ALA A 157 -19.49 -13.88 -21.87
C ALA A 157 -20.60 -12.89 -21.47
N ALA A 158 -20.40 -12.19 -20.35
CA ALA A 158 -21.19 -11.02 -20.01
C ALA A 158 -20.77 -9.83 -20.91
N ALA A 159 -21.67 -9.39 -21.78
CA ALA A 159 -21.51 -8.13 -22.51
C ALA A 159 -21.58 -6.93 -21.52
N PRO A 160 -20.90 -5.81 -21.81
CA PRO A 160 -20.63 -4.78 -20.80
C PRO A 160 -21.84 -3.92 -20.45
N GLU A 161 -21.99 -3.62 -19.16
CA GLU A 161 -22.86 -2.52 -18.71
C GLU A 161 -22.23 -1.14 -18.99
N PRO A 162 -23.06 -0.08 -19.17
CA PRO A 162 -22.58 1.30 -19.29
C PRO A 162 -21.95 1.78 -17.98
N PRO A 163 -20.99 2.75 -18.03
CA PRO A 163 -20.27 3.18 -16.85
C PRO A 163 -21.16 3.96 -15.86
N PRO A 164 -21.25 3.54 -14.58
CA PRO A 164 -21.91 4.31 -13.55
C PRO A 164 -21.10 5.57 -13.18
N ALA A 165 -21.78 6.55 -12.59
CA ALA A 165 -21.16 7.77 -12.04
C ALA A 165 -20.12 7.43 -10.95
N PRO A 166 -19.11 8.29 -10.69
CA PRO A 166 -17.96 7.94 -9.87
C PRO A 166 -18.30 7.82 -8.37
N HIS A 167 -18.65 6.61 -7.94
CA HIS A 167 -18.67 6.22 -6.53
C HIS A 167 -17.22 6.10 -6.02
N PHE A 168 -16.82 7.00 -5.12
CA PHE A 168 -15.57 6.89 -4.37
C PHE A 168 -15.66 5.74 -3.36
N SER A 169 -15.28 4.53 -3.77
CA SER A 169 -15.02 3.41 -2.87
C SER A 169 -13.54 3.36 -2.52
N ALA A 170 -13.20 3.52 -1.24
CA ALA A 170 -11.83 3.46 -0.76
C ALA A 170 -11.42 2.01 -0.46
N GLY A 171 -10.83 1.32 -1.45
CA GLY A 171 -10.28 -0.02 -1.27
C GLY A 171 -9.63 -0.57 -2.53
N ALA A 172 -8.33 -0.83 -2.47
CA ALA A 172 -7.45 -1.35 -3.53
C ALA A 172 -7.38 -0.51 -4.84
N LEU A 173 -6.19 0.05 -5.11
CA LEU A 173 -5.83 0.52 -6.45
C LEU A 173 -5.43 -0.69 -7.32
N PRO A 174 -5.73 -0.69 -8.64
CA PRO A 174 -5.28 -1.75 -9.54
C PRO A 174 -3.75 -1.85 -9.60
N ASP A 175 -3.20 -3.06 -9.79
CA ASP A 175 -1.74 -3.29 -9.81
C ASP A 175 -0.99 -2.43 -10.85
N SER A 176 -1.62 -2.17 -12.00
CA SER A 176 -1.12 -1.24 -13.03
C SER A 176 -0.99 0.21 -12.51
N SER A 177 -1.92 0.67 -11.68
CA SER A 177 -1.88 2.00 -11.04
C SER A 177 -0.77 2.09 -9.98
N LEU A 178 -0.60 1.03 -9.19
CA LEU A 178 0.50 0.93 -8.22
C LEU A 178 1.87 0.88 -8.92
N THR A 179 1.97 0.11 -10.01
CA THR A 179 3.18 0.00 -10.85
C THR A 179 3.53 1.34 -11.50
N PHE A 180 2.55 2.11 -11.95
CA PHE A 180 2.75 3.45 -12.50
C PHE A 180 3.33 4.43 -11.46
N LEU A 181 2.73 4.53 -10.27
CA LEU A 181 3.23 5.40 -9.21
C LEU A 181 4.61 4.94 -8.70
N ALA A 182 4.84 3.63 -8.56
CA ALA A 182 6.15 3.08 -8.22
C ALA A 182 7.21 3.42 -9.28
N THR A 183 6.86 3.38 -10.57
CA THR A 183 7.77 3.75 -11.66
C THR A 183 8.10 5.26 -11.62
N LEU A 184 7.10 6.12 -11.38
CA LEU A 184 7.33 7.56 -11.21
C LEU A 184 8.20 7.89 -10.00
N ALA A 185 8.03 7.18 -8.88
CA ALA A 185 8.79 7.41 -7.64
C ALA A 185 10.29 7.05 -7.78
N HIS A 186 10.65 6.17 -8.72
CA HIS A 186 12.04 5.75 -8.97
C HIS A 186 12.68 6.42 -10.20
N SER A 187 11.89 6.93 -11.16
CA SER A 187 12.42 7.66 -12.31
C SER A 187 12.89 9.07 -11.93
N THR A 188 14.02 9.48 -12.51
CA THR A 188 14.48 10.87 -12.43
C THR A 188 13.56 11.82 -13.21
N LYS A 189 13.61 13.12 -12.89
CA LYS A 189 12.88 14.17 -13.61
C LYS A 189 13.11 14.11 -15.12
N GLU A 190 14.34 13.85 -15.55
CA GLU A 190 14.74 13.80 -16.96
C GLU A 190 14.12 12.60 -17.68
N GLU A 191 14.03 11.43 -17.03
CA GLU A 191 13.30 10.28 -17.56
C GLU A 191 11.79 10.53 -17.68
N ILE A 192 11.19 11.22 -16.71
CA ILE A 192 9.75 11.54 -16.73
C ILE A 192 9.45 12.51 -17.87
N GLU A 193 10.28 13.53 -18.05
CA GLU A 193 10.17 14.48 -19.17
C GLU A 193 10.40 13.78 -20.51
N LEU A 194 11.34 12.84 -20.62
CA LEU A 194 11.57 12.04 -21.83
C LEU A 194 10.36 11.15 -22.18
N LYS A 195 9.89 10.33 -21.23
CA LYS A 195 8.73 9.43 -21.42
C LYS A 195 7.47 10.20 -21.79
N LEU A 196 7.25 11.37 -21.17
CA LEU A 196 6.12 12.24 -21.49
C LEU A 196 6.26 12.89 -22.88
N GLN A 197 7.48 13.27 -23.28
CA GLN A 197 7.76 13.82 -24.61
C GLN A 197 7.57 12.77 -25.71
N GLU A 198 8.03 11.53 -25.50
CA GLU A 198 7.81 10.40 -26.43
C GLU A 198 6.32 10.12 -26.61
N ARG A 199 5.57 10.06 -25.51
CA ARG A 199 4.11 9.83 -25.50
C ARG A 199 3.33 10.98 -26.16
N MET A 200 3.75 12.23 -25.93
CA MET A 200 3.18 13.40 -26.60
C MET A 200 3.47 13.41 -28.10
N GLU A 201 4.70 13.09 -28.50
CA GLU A 201 5.09 13.00 -29.91
C GLU A 201 4.38 11.85 -30.63
N PHE A 202 4.16 10.71 -29.99
CA PHE A 202 3.30 9.65 -30.50
C PHE A 202 1.86 10.15 -30.71
N SER A 203 1.21 10.64 -29.65
CA SER A 203 -0.20 11.06 -29.67
C SER A 203 -0.44 12.16 -30.74
N LYS A 204 0.47 13.13 -30.83
CA LYS A 204 0.48 14.21 -31.84
C LYS A 204 0.60 13.70 -33.27
N LYS A 205 1.49 12.73 -33.55
CA LYS A 205 1.64 12.10 -34.88
C LYS A 205 0.40 11.29 -35.24
N ALA A 206 -0.11 10.53 -34.28
CA ALA A 206 -1.30 9.69 -34.44
C ALA A 206 -2.55 10.53 -34.75
N VAL A 207 -2.79 11.61 -34.00
CA VAL A 207 -3.89 12.57 -34.25
C VAL A 207 -3.70 13.30 -35.59
N SER A 208 -2.47 13.65 -35.98
CA SER A 208 -2.20 14.26 -37.29
C SER A 208 -2.53 13.30 -38.44
N CYS A 209 -2.22 12.01 -38.29
CA CYS A 209 -2.56 10.96 -39.25
C CYS A 209 -4.09 10.72 -39.34
N VAL A 210 -4.81 10.73 -38.20
CA VAL A 210 -6.29 10.70 -38.16
C VAL A 210 -6.92 11.93 -38.83
N LEU A 211 -6.37 13.13 -38.63
CA LEU A 211 -6.84 14.34 -39.31
C LEU A 211 -6.60 14.26 -40.82
N GLU A 212 -5.45 13.71 -41.25
CA GLU A 212 -5.19 13.43 -42.65
C GLU A 212 -6.12 12.39 -43.28
N SER A 213 -6.41 11.27 -42.60
CA SER A 213 -7.36 10.26 -43.11
C SER A 213 -8.78 10.81 -43.15
N SER A 214 -9.20 11.55 -42.12
CA SER A 214 -10.48 12.25 -42.09
C SER A 214 -10.63 13.27 -43.23
N ASN A 215 -9.59 14.06 -43.51
CA ASN A 215 -9.60 15.01 -44.64
C ASN A 215 -9.65 14.28 -46.00
N LYS A 216 -8.88 13.20 -46.17
CA LYS A 216 -8.89 12.38 -47.40
C LYS A 216 -10.26 11.71 -47.61
N LEU A 217 -10.91 11.27 -46.53
CA LEU A 217 -12.27 10.72 -46.55
C LEU A 217 -13.31 11.80 -46.87
N HIS A 218 -13.16 13.02 -46.33
CA HIS A 218 -14.06 14.14 -46.62
C HIS A 218 -14.00 14.56 -48.09
N CYS A 219 -12.81 14.71 -48.67
CA CYS A 219 -12.66 15.01 -50.10
C CYS A 219 -13.21 13.87 -50.98
N ARG A 220 -12.96 12.60 -50.63
CA ARG A 220 -13.59 11.46 -51.33
C ARG A 220 -15.12 11.45 -51.21
N MET A 221 -15.67 11.91 -50.08
CA MET A 221 -17.10 12.05 -49.89
C MET A 221 -17.67 13.17 -50.78
N GLU A 222 -16.99 14.31 -50.90
CA GLU A 222 -17.34 15.35 -51.88
C GLU A 222 -17.28 14.81 -53.32
N GLU A 223 -16.17 14.16 -53.73
CA GLU A 223 -16.06 13.55 -55.06
C GLU A 223 -17.14 12.48 -55.33
N LEU A 224 -17.56 11.71 -54.31
CA LEU A 224 -18.64 10.72 -54.44
C LEU A 224 -20.00 11.40 -54.53
N CYS A 225 -20.25 12.45 -53.75
CA CYS A 225 -21.43 13.30 -53.90
C CYS A 225 -21.50 13.89 -55.32
N ASP A 226 -20.41 14.44 -55.84
CA ASP A 226 -20.38 15.00 -57.21
C ASP A 226 -20.65 13.93 -58.28
N ARG A 227 -20.07 12.72 -58.15
CA ARG A 227 -20.34 11.59 -59.06
C ARG A 227 -21.76 11.01 -58.95
N ILE A 228 -22.38 11.11 -57.78
CA ILE A 228 -23.79 10.78 -57.59
C ILE A 228 -24.68 11.85 -58.25
N HIS A 229 -24.32 13.13 -58.17
CA HIS A 229 -25.03 14.21 -58.87
C HIS A 229 -24.80 14.21 -60.39
N SER A 230 -23.69 13.66 -60.89
CA SER A 230 -23.43 13.50 -62.34
C SER A 230 -24.05 12.23 -62.96
N GLY A 231 -24.54 11.29 -62.14
CA GLY A 231 -25.28 10.10 -62.59
C GLY A 231 -24.43 8.88 -62.96
N GLU A 232 -23.18 8.77 -62.49
CA GLU A 232 -22.29 7.65 -62.88
C GLU A 232 -22.64 6.28 -62.25
N PHE A 233 -23.66 6.21 -61.39
CA PHE A 233 -23.88 5.09 -60.46
C PHE A 233 -25.17 4.28 -60.63
N ASP A 234 -25.89 4.39 -61.74
CA ASP A 234 -27.22 3.74 -61.94
C ASP A 234 -27.26 2.23 -61.60
N HIS A 235 -26.21 1.46 -61.93
CA HIS A 235 -26.13 0.04 -61.55
C HIS A 235 -25.66 -0.21 -60.10
N LEU A 236 -24.90 0.69 -59.49
CA LEU A 236 -24.58 0.60 -58.06
C LEU A 236 -25.82 0.92 -57.20
N GLY A 237 -26.70 1.78 -57.72
CA GLY A 237 -27.96 2.15 -57.10
C GLY A 237 -28.87 0.98 -56.74
N GLU A 238 -28.95 -0.08 -57.56
CA GLU A 238 -29.76 -1.27 -57.24
C GLU A 238 -29.19 -2.07 -56.05
N SER A 239 -27.85 -2.25 -56.01
CA SER A 239 -27.18 -2.95 -54.91
C SER A 239 -27.26 -2.15 -53.61
N LEU A 240 -27.02 -0.85 -53.66
CA LEU A 240 -27.21 0.06 -52.53
C LEU A 240 -28.67 0.13 -52.07
N GLN A 241 -29.65 0.10 -52.98
CA GLN A 241 -31.06 0.00 -52.62
C GLN A 241 -31.40 -1.32 -51.92
N LYS A 242 -30.77 -2.45 -52.31
CA LYS A 242 -30.96 -3.74 -51.62
C LYS A 242 -30.36 -3.69 -50.20
N LEU A 243 -29.11 -3.26 -50.08
CA LEU A 243 -28.44 -3.12 -48.78
C LEU A 243 -29.16 -2.13 -47.86
N ASN A 244 -29.66 -1.01 -48.38
CA ASN A 244 -30.44 -0.02 -47.63
C ASN A 244 -31.81 -0.58 -47.20
N LYS A 245 -32.49 -1.39 -48.04
CA LYS A 245 -33.72 -2.11 -47.63
C LYS A 245 -33.45 -3.13 -46.51
N GLU A 246 -32.31 -3.81 -46.55
CA GLU A 246 -31.88 -4.74 -45.52
C GLU A 246 -31.53 -4.02 -44.22
N LEU A 247 -30.74 -2.94 -44.29
CA LEU A 247 -30.39 -2.08 -43.14
C LEU A 247 -31.63 -1.45 -42.50
N LEU A 248 -32.57 -0.90 -43.28
CA LEU A 248 -33.86 -0.39 -42.80
C LEU A 248 -34.77 -1.49 -42.22
N SER A 249 -34.51 -2.77 -42.52
CA SER A 249 -35.22 -3.88 -41.89
C SER A 249 -34.60 -4.26 -40.54
N GLU A 250 -33.28 -4.16 -40.39
CA GLU A 250 -32.60 -4.35 -39.10
C GLU A 250 -32.80 -3.15 -38.16
N ASP A 251 -32.75 -1.92 -38.65
CA ASP A 251 -33.03 -0.71 -37.87
C ASP A 251 -34.43 -0.77 -37.22
N ARG A 252 -35.44 -1.22 -37.97
CA ARG A 252 -36.79 -1.49 -37.43
C ARG A 252 -36.79 -2.60 -36.37
N LYS A 253 -36.12 -3.73 -36.61
CA LYS A 253 -36.02 -4.81 -35.61
C LYS A 253 -35.30 -4.35 -34.33
N LEU A 254 -34.29 -3.51 -34.46
CA LEU A 254 -33.57 -2.90 -33.33
C LEU A 254 -34.44 -1.89 -32.60
N GLN A 255 -35.28 -1.11 -33.30
CA GLN A 255 -36.24 -0.19 -32.71
C GLN A 255 -37.40 -0.92 -31.99
N ASP A 256 -37.92 -2.00 -32.59
CA ASP A 256 -38.88 -2.92 -31.97
C ASP A 256 -38.27 -3.59 -30.72
N LEU A 257 -37.02 -4.05 -30.79
CA LEU A 257 -36.31 -4.63 -29.65
C LEU A 257 -36.06 -3.58 -28.56
N ALA A 258 -35.68 -2.36 -28.91
CA ALA A 258 -35.43 -1.26 -27.97
C ALA A 258 -36.71 -0.84 -27.24
N THR A 259 -37.85 -0.74 -27.94
CA THR A 259 -39.14 -0.44 -27.30
C THR A 259 -39.60 -1.57 -26.38
N VAL A 260 -39.45 -2.83 -26.79
CA VAL A 260 -39.73 -4.00 -25.93
C VAL A 260 -38.80 -4.05 -24.70
N LEU A 261 -37.53 -3.65 -24.84
CA LEU A 261 -36.60 -3.55 -23.71
C LEU A 261 -36.94 -2.38 -22.77
N GLN A 262 -37.37 -1.23 -23.30
CA GLN A 262 -37.86 -0.10 -22.50
C GLN A 262 -39.15 -0.45 -21.74
N GLU A 263 -40.10 -1.14 -22.37
CA GLU A 263 -41.32 -1.64 -21.70
C GLU A 263 -40.97 -2.63 -20.57
N LYS A 264 -40.07 -3.59 -20.84
CA LYS A 264 -39.57 -4.53 -19.82
C LYS A 264 -38.88 -3.80 -18.67
N HIS A 265 -38.01 -2.83 -18.96
CA HIS A 265 -37.34 -2.02 -17.95
C HIS A 265 -38.34 -1.24 -17.10
N HIS A 266 -39.30 -0.54 -17.73
CA HIS A 266 -40.33 0.20 -17.01
C HIS A 266 -41.17 -0.70 -16.10
N ARG A 267 -41.58 -1.88 -16.59
CA ARG A 267 -42.32 -2.88 -15.80
C ARG A 267 -41.51 -3.42 -14.62
N LEU A 268 -40.22 -3.71 -14.81
CA LEU A 268 -39.33 -4.14 -13.73
C LEU A 268 -39.08 -3.04 -12.71
N SER A 269 -38.91 -1.79 -13.15
CA SER A 269 -38.77 -0.63 -12.28
C SER A 269 -40.02 -0.37 -11.43
N LEU A 270 -41.22 -0.57 -11.97
CA LEU A 270 -42.47 -0.53 -11.19
C LEU A 270 -42.51 -1.65 -10.14
N GLN A 271 -42.20 -2.89 -10.52
CA GLN A 271 -42.15 -4.03 -9.57
C GLN A 271 -41.09 -3.82 -8.46
N LEU A 272 -39.98 -3.16 -8.77
CA LEU A 272 -38.97 -2.79 -7.77
C LEU A 272 -39.51 -1.76 -6.77
N HIS A 273 -40.27 -0.75 -7.22
CA HIS A 273 -40.93 0.20 -6.32
C HIS A 273 -42.01 -0.46 -5.46
N GLU A 274 -42.86 -1.32 -6.04
CA GLU A 274 -43.86 -2.11 -5.29
C GLU A 274 -43.22 -2.97 -4.18
N LEU A 275 -42.05 -3.57 -4.46
CA LEU A 275 -41.29 -4.32 -3.47
C LEU A 275 -40.65 -3.42 -2.40
N GLN A 276 -40.16 -2.24 -2.77
CA GLN A 276 -39.58 -1.25 -1.84
C GLN A 276 -40.63 -0.65 -0.90
N ASP A 277 -41.80 -0.29 -1.42
CA ASP A 277 -42.94 0.21 -0.63
C ASP A 277 -43.45 -0.88 0.33
N ARG A 278 -43.49 -2.14 -0.11
CA ARG A 278 -43.83 -3.27 0.77
C ARG A 278 -42.76 -3.51 1.83
N ALA A 279 -41.47 -3.41 1.50
CA ALA A 279 -40.37 -3.59 2.45
C ALA A 279 -40.41 -2.51 3.55
N THR A 280 -40.50 -1.23 3.17
CA THR A 280 -40.62 -0.12 4.11
C THR A 280 -41.91 -0.19 4.95
N SER A 281 -43.03 -0.64 4.37
CA SER A 281 -44.26 -0.91 5.13
C SER A 281 -44.14 -2.08 6.11
N THR A 282 -43.25 -3.05 5.88
CA THR A 282 -42.95 -4.09 6.89
C THR A 282 -41.95 -3.60 7.95
N GLU A 283 -41.00 -2.75 7.57
CA GLU A 283 -40.02 -2.15 8.47
C GLU A 283 -40.69 -1.24 9.51
N THR A 284 -41.57 -0.34 9.08
CA THR A 284 -42.35 0.52 10.00
C THR A 284 -43.21 -0.30 10.97
N LYS A 285 -43.84 -1.37 10.48
CA LYS A 285 -44.62 -2.29 11.32
C LYS A 285 -43.75 -3.05 12.33
N VAL A 286 -42.51 -3.40 12.00
CA VAL A 286 -41.56 -3.97 12.96
C VAL A 286 -41.24 -2.93 14.05
N SER A 287 -40.91 -1.69 13.68
CA SER A 287 -40.65 -0.62 14.66
C SER A 287 -41.86 -0.29 15.55
N GLU A 288 -43.09 -0.35 15.03
CA GLU A 288 -44.32 -0.25 15.83
C GLU A 288 -44.42 -1.40 16.84
N MET A 289 -44.17 -2.64 16.41
CA MET A 289 -44.20 -3.82 17.28
C MET A 289 -43.11 -3.76 18.36
N GLU A 290 -41.88 -3.39 18.00
CA GLU A 290 -40.76 -3.17 18.93
C GLU A 290 -41.13 -2.15 20.01
N ARG A 291 -41.71 -1.01 19.62
CA ARG A 291 -42.22 -0.01 20.56
C ARG A 291 -43.29 -0.57 21.51
N THR A 292 -44.25 -1.35 21.01
CA THR A 292 -45.25 -1.98 21.90
C THR A 292 -44.63 -2.99 22.86
N ILE A 293 -43.53 -3.64 22.47
CA ILE A 293 -42.76 -4.52 23.34
C ILE A 293 -42.04 -3.71 24.44
N GLU A 294 -41.46 -2.56 24.13
CA GLU A 294 -40.87 -1.64 25.12
C GLU A 294 -41.91 -1.13 26.12
N ASP A 295 -43.06 -0.64 25.64
CA ASP A 295 -44.16 -0.16 26.48
C ASP A 295 -44.68 -1.27 27.42
N LEU A 296 -44.85 -2.50 26.91
CA LEU A 296 -45.26 -3.66 27.71
C LEU A 296 -44.18 -4.13 28.71
N GLN A 297 -42.90 -4.08 28.34
CA GLN A 297 -41.80 -4.38 29.27
C GLN A 297 -41.77 -3.37 30.44
N TRP A 298 -42.00 -2.09 30.15
CA TRP A 298 -42.09 -1.05 31.16
C TRP A 298 -43.28 -1.27 32.10
N ASP A 299 -44.46 -1.63 31.57
CA ASP A 299 -45.64 -1.91 32.39
C ASP A 299 -45.48 -3.19 33.24
N ILE A 300 -44.83 -4.25 32.72
CA ILE A 300 -44.46 -5.43 33.49
C ILE A 300 -43.55 -5.05 34.67
N GLU A 301 -42.54 -4.20 34.44
CA GLU A 301 -41.59 -3.79 35.46
C GLU A 301 -42.22 -2.85 36.51
N LYS A 302 -43.18 -2.01 36.09
CA LYS A 302 -44.04 -1.21 36.96
C LYS A 302 -44.99 -2.08 37.80
N LEU A 303 -45.57 -3.14 37.22
CA LEU A 303 -46.39 -4.11 37.94
C LEU A 303 -45.57 -4.90 38.97
N ARG A 304 -44.36 -5.39 38.64
CA ARG A 304 -43.44 -6.01 39.62
C ARG A 304 -43.13 -5.08 40.79
N LYS A 305 -42.86 -3.80 40.52
CA LYS A 305 -42.64 -2.79 41.58
C LYS A 305 -43.89 -2.51 42.43
N HIS A 306 -45.10 -2.76 41.91
CA HIS A 306 -46.34 -2.69 42.69
C HIS A 306 -46.57 -3.99 43.49
N GLU A 307 -46.33 -5.15 42.89
CA GLU A 307 -46.36 -6.47 43.52
C GLU A 307 -45.40 -6.55 44.71
N GLN A 308 -44.15 -6.08 44.57
CA GLN A 308 -43.19 -5.99 45.66
C GLN A 308 -43.70 -5.13 46.83
N LYS A 309 -44.41 -4.02 46.55
CA LYS A 309 -45.03 -3.19 47.59
C LYS A 309 -46.22 -3.90 48.24
N LEU A 310 -47.05 -4.59 47.46
CA LEU A 310 -48.17 -5.40 47.98
C LEU A 310 -47.68 -6.58 48.82
N ASN A 311 -46.63 -7.29 48.40
CA ASN A 311 -46.03 -8.39 49.16
C ASN A 311 -45.42 -7.90 50.49
N ARG A 312 -44.77 -6.73 50.48
CA ARG A 312 -44.32 -6.07 51.73
C ARG A 312 -45.50 -5.67 52.63
N HIS A 313 -46.53 -5.04 52.06
CA HIS A 313 -47.73 -4.67 52.82
C HIS A 313 -48.54 -5.89 53.29
N LEU A 314 -48.47 -7.03 52.60
CA LEU A 314 -49.08 -8.28 53.01
C LEU A 314 -48.27 -8.93 54.14
N ALA A 315 -46.94 -8.82 54.14
CA ALA A 315 -46.12 -9.20 55.30
C ALA A 315 -46.46 -8.33 56.53
N GLU A 316 -46.49 -7.00 56.37
CA GLU A 316 -46.92 -6.04 57.41
C GLU A 316 -48.38 -6.27 57.85
N ALA A 317 -49.26 -6.70 56.94
CA ALA A 317 -50.65 -7.00 57.26
C ALA A 317 -50.83 -8.40 57.86
N LEU A 318 -49.93 -9.36 57.63
CA LEU A 318 -49.90 -10.64 58.34
C LEU A 318 -49.33 -10.49 59.76
N GLU A 319 -48.48 -9.48 60.00
CA GLU A 319 -48.20 -8.97 61.36
C GLU A 319 -49.47 -8.37 62.04
N GLN A 320 -50.53 -7.98 61.30
CA GLN A 320 -51.70 -7.23 61.81
C GLN A 320 -53.13 -7.88 61.80
N LEU A 321 -53.58 -8.66 60.79
CA LEU A 321 -54.94 -8.67 60.10
C LEU A 321 -56.34 -9.25 60.61
N ASN A 322 -57.53 -8.62 60.12
CA ASN A 322 -59.00 -9.08 59.70
C ASN A 322 -60.06 -8.12 58.81
N SER A 323 -61.24 -8.50 58.10
CA SER A 323 -62.53 -7.68 57.57
C SER A 323 -63.60 -8.13 56.38
N GLY A 324 -64.83 -7.49 56.03
CA GLY A 324 -65.84 -7.68 54.81
C GLY A 324 -67.37 -7.04 54.63
N TYR A 325 -68.15 -6.96 53.43
CA TYR A 325 -69.53 -6.23 53.10
C TYR A 325 -70.63 -6.64 51.91
N HIS A 326 -71.75 -5.87 51.45
CA HIS A 326 -73.07 -6.25 50.62
C HIS A 326 -73.89 -5.25 49.55
N ILE A 327 -75.06 -5.57 48.79
CA ILE A 327 -75.79 -4.89 47.53
C ILE A 327 -77.42 -5.03 47.18
N SER A 328 -78.21 -4.27 46.25
CA SER A 328 -79.71 -4.43 45.70
C SER A 328 -80.39 -3.56 44.43
N GLY A 329 -81.68 -3.74 43.83
CA GLY A 329 -82.49 -2.89 42.74
C GLY A 329 -83.90 -3.30 41.94
N SER A 330 -84.73 -2.46 41.13
CA SER A 330 -86.06 -2.77 40.26
C SER A 330 -86.86 -1.69 39.26
N SER A 331 -87.97 -1.94 38.38
CA SER A 331 -88.82 -0.99 37.39
C SER A 331 -90.24 -1.36 36.57
N GLY A 332 -90.96 -0.54 35.63
CA GLY A 332 -92.30 -0.80 34.78
C GLY A 332 -93.07 0.26 33.72
N SER A 333 -94.22 0.01 32.89
CA SER A 333 -95.01 0.94 31.82
C SER A 333 -96.49 0.64 31.10
N PHE A 334 -97.18 1.40 30.08
CA PHE A 334 -98.67 1.32 29.47
C PHE A 334 -99.24 1.81 27.93
N GLN A 335 -100.58 2.20 27.56
CA GLN A 335 -101.42 2.07 26.17
C GLN A 335 -102.52 3.17 25.45
N GLY A 336 -103.47 2.94 24.37
CA GLY A 336 -104.35 3.93 23.43
C GLY A 336 -105.80 3.65 22.56
N GLY A 337 -106.37 4.43 21.47
CA GLY A 337 -107.86 4.47 20.78
C GLY A 337 -108.37 4.96 19.22
N GLN A 338 -109.71 5.28 18.76
CA GLN A 338 -110.40 5.31 17.28
C GLN A 338 -111.80 6.16 16.74
N THR A 339 -112.41 6.25 15.43
CA THR A 339 -113.72 7.06 14.84
C THR A 339 -114.57 6.84 13.35
N THR A 340 -115.62 7.63 12.74
CA THR A 340 -116.73 7.37 11.53
C THR A 340 -117.54 8.49 10.50
N LEU A 341 -118.61 8.27 9.52
CA LEU A 341 -119.26 9.16 8.30
C LEU A 341 -120.83 9.13 7.53
N SER A 342 -121.27 9.75 6.28
CA SER A 342 -122.68 9.96 5.48
C SER A 342 -122.90 9.93 3.83
N MET A 343 -124.03 10.30 3.10
CA MET A 343 -124.48 10.02 1.63
C MET A 343 -123.77 10.61 0.35
N GLN A 344 -123.73 11.92 -0.01
CA GLN A 344 -122.89 12.34 -1.18
C GLN A 344 -121.41 12.05 -0.88
N LYS A 345 -121.07 12.06 0.42
CA LYS A 345 -119.84 11.50 0.94
C LYS A 345 -119.73 9.98 0.74
N PHE A 346 -120.81 9.21 0.64
CA PHE A 346 -120.80 7.77 0.38
C PHE A 346 -120.34 7.48 -1.05
N GLU A 347 -120.80 8.26 -2.04
CA GLU A 347 -120.30 8.16 -3.42
C GLU A 347 -118.80 8.50 -3.50
N MET A 348 -118.35 9.56 -2.82
CA MET A 348 -116.92 9.89 -2.75
C MET A 348 -116.12 8.84 -1.98
N LEU A 349 -116.61 8.34 -0.84
CA LEU A 349 -115.97 7.26 -0.09
C LEU A 349 -115.94 5.96 -0.89
N ASN A 350 -116.90 5.70 -1.78
CA ASN A 350 -116.86 4.53 -2.66
C ASN A 350 -115.75 4.71 -3.71
N ALA A 351 -115.65 5.88 -4.36
CA ALA A 351 -114.56 6.16 -5.30
C ALA A 351 -113.17 6.14 -4.63
N GLU A 352 -113.05 6.66 -3.41
CA GLU A 352 -111.84 6.54 -2.59
C GLU A 352 -111.57 5.09 -2.17
N LEU A 353 -112.60 4.29 -1.88
CA LEU A 353 -112.47 2.86 -1.56
C LEU A 353 -112.00 2.06 -2.79
N ASP A 354 -112.63 2.26 -3.95
CA ASP A 354 -112.28 1.64 -5.22
C ASP A 354 -110.82 1.96 -5.59
N GLN A 355 -110.41 3.23 -5.49
CA GLN A 355 -109.02 3.65 -5.76
C GLN A 355 -108.03 3.11 -4.73
N ASN A 356 -108.39 3.01 -3.44
CA ASN A 356 -107.56 2.35 -2.43
C ASN A 356 -107.46 0.83 -2.68
N GLN A 357 -108.51 0.20 -3.22
CA GLN A 357 -108.55 -1.21 -3.55
C GLN A 357 -107.71 -1.51 -4.81
N GLU A 358 -107.72 -0.63 -5.81
CA GLU A 358 -106.75 -0.66 -6.92
C GLU A 358 -105.31 -0.50 -6.42
N LEU A 359 -105.03 0.47 -5.54
CA LEU A 359 -103.69 0.66 -4.96
C LEU A 359 -103.23 -0.53 -4.11
N ALA A 360 -104.14 -1.18 -3.37
CA ALA A 360 -103.86 -2.40 -2.62
C ALA A 360 -103.54 -3.58 -3.54
N ASN A 361 -104.33 -3.76 -4.61
CA ASN A 361 -104.10 -4.80 -5.62
C ASN A 361 -102.78 -4.57 -6.39
N GLY A 362 -102.47 -3.31 -6.74
CA GLY A 362 -101.20 -2.94 -7.38
C GLY A 362 -99.99 -3.26 -6.50
N ARG A 363 -100.03 -2.87 -5.22
CA ARG A 363 -98.99 -3.22 -4.23
C ARG A 363 -98.87 -4.74 -4.01
N MET A 364 -99.99 -5.47 -4.02
CA MET A 364 -99.99 -6.93 -3.92
C MET A 364 -99.27 -7.56 -5.12
N SER A 365 -99.60 -7.13 -6.34
CA SER A 365 -98.96 -7.62 -7.57
C SER A 365 -97.47 -7.25 -7.64
N GLU A 366 -97.07 -6.07 -7.16
CA GLU A 366 -95.67 -5.68 -7.04
C GLU A 366 -94.92 -6.56 -6.03
N LEU A 367 -95.51 -6.83 -4.86
CA LEU A 367 -94.94 -7.74 -3.86
C LEU A 367 -94.84 -9.18 -4.37
N GLU A 368 -95.83 -9.68 -5.11
CA GLU A 368 -95.77 -10.98 -5.78
C GLU A 368 -94.65 -11.04 -6.83
N LYS A 369 -94.46 -9.97 -7.61
CA LYS A 369 -93.35 -9.87 -8.58
C LYS A 369 -92.00 -9.89 -7.87
N LEU A 370 -91.81 -9.09 -6.82
CA LEU A 370 -90.57 -9.06 -6.02
C LEU A 370 -90.31 -10.38 -5.30
N GLN A 371 -91.35 -11.06 -4.79
CA GLN A 371 -91.27 -12.41 -4.21
C GLN A 371 -90.76 -13.42 -5.24
N ASN A 372 -91.26 -13.37 -6.48
CA ASN A 372 -90.83 -14.25 -7.57
C ASN A 372 -89.38 -13.96 -8.02
N GLU A 373 -89.00 -12.69 -8.15
CA GLU A 373 -87.62 -12.27 -8.45
C GLU A 373 -86.64 -12.71 -7.35
N LEU A 374 -87.00 -12.55 -6.08
CA LEU A 374 -86.21 -13.03 -4.94
C LEU A 374 -86.05 -14.55 -4.96
N GLN A 375 -87.12 -15.32 -5.21
CA GLN A 375 -86.99 -16.77 -5.33
C GLN A 375 -86.11 -17.20 -6.52
N ALA A 376 -86.17 -16.48 -7.65
CA ALA A 376 -85.28 -16.74 -8.78
C ALA A 376 -83.80 -16.49 -8.42
N ALA A 377 -83.50 -15.38 -7.73
CA ALA A 377 -82.16 -15.08 -7.24
C ALA A 377 -81.64 -16.11 -6.22
N VAL A 378 -82.50 -16.60 -5.31
CA VAL A 378 -82.15 -17.67 -4.37
C VAL A 378 -81.81 -18.97 -5.10
N ARG A 379 -82.63 -19.40 -6.08
CA ARG A 379 -82.36 -20.60 -6.90
C ARG A 379 -81.04 -20.48 -7.68
N LEU A 380 -80.76 -19.29 -8.25
CA LEU A 380 -79.51 -19.03 -8.96
C LEU A 380 -78.29 -19.13 -8.02
N LYS A 381 -78.37 -18.51 -6.83
CA LYS A 381 -77.35 -18.58 -5.77
C LYS A 381 -77.09 -20.00 -5.30
N GLU A 382 -78.13 -20.81 -5.13
CA GLU A 382 -77.99 -22.21 -4.71
C GLU A 382 -77.37 -23.07 -5.82
N LYS A 383 -77.77 -22.87 -7.08
CA LYS A 383 -77.12 -23.52 -8.22
C LYS A 383 -75.63 -23.17 -8.29
N LEU A 384 -75.27 -21.89 -8.27
CA LEU A 384 -73.87 -21.44 -8.32
C LEU A 384 -73.04 -21.98 -7.14
N LYS A 385 -73.63 -22.11 -5.94
CA LYS A 385 -72.99 -22.77 -4.79
C LYS A 385 -72.74 -24.28 -4.98
N LEU A 386 -73.57 -24.94 -5.79
CA LEU A 386 -73.43 -26.36 -6.11
C LEU A 386 -72.39 -26.53 -7.21
N ASP A 387 -72.51 -25.76 -8.29
CA ASP A 387 -71.55 -25.69 -9.41
C ASP A 387 -70.11 -25.43 -8.90
N LEU A 388 -69.92 -24.51 -7.94
CA LEU A 388 -68.63 -24.23 -7.28
C LEU A 388 -68.07 -25.40 -6.45
N ARG A 389 -68.92 -26.26 -5.89
CA ARG A 389 -68.50 -27.43 -5.09
C ARG A 389 -68.15 -28.64 -5.95
N THR A 390 -68.68 -28.68 -7.17
CA THR A 390 -68.40 -29.73 -8.17
C THR A 390 -67.46 -29.26 -9.27
N LEU A 391 -66.76 -28.13 -9.06
CA LEU A 391 -65.83 -27.56 -10.04
C LEU A 391 -64.60 -28.48 -10.20
N PRO A 392 -64.30 -28.99 -11.41
CA PRO A 392 -63.12 -29.83 -11.62
C PRO A 392 -61.82 -29.08 -11.35
N GLU A 393 -60.80 -29.77 -10.80
CA GLU A 393 -59.49 -29.18 -10.57
C GLU A 393 -58.84 -28.70 -11.88
N GLU A 394 -59.15 -29.33 -13.01
CA GLU A 394 -58.70 -28.92 -14.34
C GLU A 394 -59.20 -27.52 -14.70
N ALA A 395 -60.40 -27.13 -14.27
CA ALA A 395 -60.91 -25.77 -14.51
C ALA A 395 -60.08 -24.73 -13.73
N VAL A 396 -59.69 -25.05 -12.49
CA VAL A 396 -58.79 -24.22 -11.68
C VAL A 396 -57.38 -24.19 -12.30
N ARG A 397 -56.81 -25.35 -12.67
CA ARG A 397 -55.49 -25.44 -13.34
C ARG A 397 -55.44 -24.71 -14.69
N ASN A 398 -56.54 -24.70 -15.44
CA ASN A 398 -56.64 -23.98 -16.70
C ASN A 398 -56.89 -22.47 -16.52
N THR A 399 -57.28 -22.02 -15.33
CA THR A 399 -57.44 -20.58 -15.03
C THR A 399 -56.11 -19.85 -15.19
N GLN A 400 -56.14 -18.64 -15.74
CA GLN A 400 -54.93 -17.85 -16.02
C GLN A 400 -54.12 -17.58 -14.75
N ASP A 401 -54.78 -17.27 -13.64
CA ASP A 401 -54.16 -16.94 -12.36
C ASP A 401 -53.37 -18.12 -11.78
N PHE A 402 -53.91 -19.35 -11.88
CA PHE A 402 -53.20 -20.56 -11.45
C PHE A 402 -51.93 -20.78 -12.29
N ARG A 403 -52.02 -20.66 -13.61
CA ARG A 403 -50.85 -20.82 -14.51
C ARG A 403 -49.81 -19.72 -14.29
N CYS A 404 -50.25 -18.50 -13.98
CA CYS A 404 -49.38 -17.39 -13.59
C CYS A 404 -48.64 -17.70 -12.28
N LEU A 405 -49.37 -18.15 -11.24
CA LEU A 405 -48.81 -18.51 -9.94
C LEU A 405 -47.87 -19.72 -10.02
N GLN A 406 -48.21 -20.73 -10.84
CA GLN A 406 -47.36 -21.90 -11.11
C GLN A 406 -46.04 -21.48 -11.80
N SER A 407 -46.10 -20.55 -12.74
CA SER A 407 -44.91 -19.97 -13.38
C SER A 407 -44.04 -19.21 -12.37
N GLN A 408 -44.64 -18.32 -11.57
CA GLN A 408 -43.94 -17.58 -10.50
C GLN A 408 -43.28 -18.51 -9.48
N PHE A 409 -43.98 -19.55 -9.02
CA PHE A 409 -43.42 -20.56 -8.11
C PHE A 409 -42.25 -21.30 -8.75
N SER A 410 -42.34 -21.64 -10.03
CA SER A 410 -41.27 -22.34 -10.76
C SER A 410 -40.00 -21.47 -10.89
N LEU A 411 -40.16 -20.15 -11.12
CA LEU A 411 -39.06 -19.19 -11.11
C LEU A 411 -38.42 -19.10 -9.72
N LEU A 412 -39.21 -18.81 -8.68
CA LEU A 412 -38.73 -18.69 -7.29
C LEU A 412 -38.06 -19.97 -6.78
N TYR A 413 -38.53 -21.16 -7.20
CA TYR A 413 -37.92 -22.44 -6.87
C TYR A 413 -36.53 -22.60 -7.53
N ASN A 414 -36.40 -22.23 -8.80
CA ASN A 414 -35.13 -22.29 -9.53
C ASN A 414 -34.12 -21.25 -9.01
N GLU A 415 -34.58 -20.03 -8.69
CA GLU A 415 -33.78 -18.98 -8.06
C GLU A 415 -33.28 -19.42 -6.67
N SER A 416 -34.16 -19.98 -5.83
CA SER A 416 -33.81 -20.54 -4.53
C SER A 416 -32.75 -21.66 -4.64
N LEU A 417 -32.89 -22.54 -5.63
CA LEU A 417 -31.91 -23.59 -5.91
C LEU A 417 -30.55 -23.02 -6.37
N GLN A 418 -30.56 -21.99 -7.22
CA GLN A 418 -29.33 -21.34 -7.70
C GLN A 418 -28.60 -20.58 -6.58
N VAL A 419 -29.32 -19.82 -5.75
CA VAL A 419 -28.76 -19.14 -4.58
C VAL A 419 -28.19 -20.14 -3.58
N LYS A 420 -28.82 -21.31 -3.41
CA LYS A 420 -28.27 -22.39 -2.57
C LYS A 420 -26.94 -22.92 -3.12
N THR A 421 -26.83 -23.15 -4.43
CA THR A 421 -25.56 -23.59 -5.05
C THR A 421 -24.46 -22.55 -4.83
N GLN A 422 -24.74 -21.27 -5.06
CA GLN A 422 -23.79 -20.17 -4.83
C GLN A 422 -23.34 -20.06 -3.36
N LEU A 423 -24.25 -20.31 -2.40
CA LEU A 423 -23.94 -20.35 -0.98
C LEU A 423 -22.95 -21.47 -0.64
N ASP A 424 -23.14 -22.66 -1.21
CA ASP A 424 -22.28 -23.83 -0.96
C ASP A 424 -20.93 -23.72 -1.71
N GLU A 425 -20.89 -23.09 -2.89
CA GLU A 425 -19.66 -22.67 -3.58
C GLU A 425 -18.85 -21.66 -2.74
N ALA A 426 -19.50 -20.59 -2.25
CA ALA A 426 -18.86 -19.57 -1.41
C ALA A 426 -18.31 -20.15 -0.09
N ARG A 427 -19.02 -21.11 0.52
CA ARG A 427 -18.54 -21.90 1.66
C ARG A 427 -17.29 -22.72 1.31
N GLY A 428 -17.25 -23.33 0.13
CA GLY A 428 -16.08 -24.05 -0.38
C GLY A 428 -14.86 -23.15 -0.53
N VAL A 429 -15.03 -21.97 -1.16
CA VAL A 429 -13.97 -20.95 -1.31
C VAL A 429 -13.47 -20.47 0.06
N LEU A 430 -14.38 -20.13 0.99
CA LEU A 430 -14.03 -19.70 2.34
C LEU A 430 -13.23 -20.75 3.12
N LEU A 431 -13.64 -22.03 3.03
CA LEU A 431 -12.92 -23.14 3.67
C LEU A 431 -11.54 -23.36 3.05
N SER A 432 -11.43 -23.25 1.72
CA SER A 432 -10.15 -23.34 1.00
C SER A 432 -9.20 -22.21 1.42
N ALA A 433 -9.67 -20.96 1.43
CA ALA A 433 -8.90 -19.79 1.84
C ALA A 433 -8.41 -19.91 3.30
N LYS A 434 -9.29 -20.31 4.23
CA LYS A 434 -8.94 -20.57 5.63
C LYS A 434 -7.83 -21.61 5.75
N ASN A 435 -7.94 -22.73 5.04
CA ASN A 435 -6.95 -23.82 5.08
C ASN A 435 -5.62 -23.42 4.42
N SER A 436 -5.65 -22.56 3.39
CA SER A 436 -4.45 -22.00 2.78
C SER A 436 -3.71 -21.05 3.74
N HIS A 437 -4.45 -20.15 4.41
CA HIS A 437 -3.89 -19.23 5.40
C HIS A 437 -3.29 -19.98 6.61
N LEU A 438 -3.93 -21.04 7.09
CA LEU A 438 -3.40 -21.86 8.18
C LEU A 438 -2.02 -22.44 7.82
N ARG A 439 -1.87 -23.00 6.61
CA ARG A 439 -0.59 -23.51 6.09
C ARG A 439 0.46 -22.43 5.81
N GLN A 440 0.06 -21.16 5.70
CA GLN A 440 1.00 -20.03 5.63
C GLN A 440 1.52 -19.68 7.03
N LEU A 441 0.67 -19.69 8.06
CA LEU A 441 1.10 -19.53 9.46
C LEU A 441 2.07 -20.65 9.87
N GLU A 442 1.69 -21.92 9.67
CA GLU A 442 2.52 -23.09 9.98
C GLU A 442 3.93 -23.01 9.35
N ARG A 443 4.04 -22.49 8.12
CA ARG A 443 5.34 -22.27 7.46
C ARG A 443 6.14 -21.14 8.09
N MET A 444 5.53 -19.96 8.30
CA MET A 444 6.20 -18.82 8.91
C MET A 444 6.69 -19.12 10.34
N GLU A 445 5.90 -19.83 11.14
CA GLU A 445 6.30 -20.31 12.47
C GLU A 445 7.51 -21.27 12.39
N SER A 446 7.55 -22.16 11.38
CA SER A 446 8.69 -23.06 11.16
C SER A 446 9.95 -22.34 10.67
N GLU A 447 9.78 -21.26 9.89
CA GLU A 447 10.85 -20.42 9.36
C GLU A 447 11.45 -19.54 10.47
N GLU A 448 10.63 -18.90 11.29
CA GLU A 448 11.05 -18.15 12.48
C GLU A 448 11.85 -19.04 13.43
N LEU A 449 11.32 -20.22 13.76
CA LEU A 449 11.97 -21.19 14.66
C LEU A 449 13.26 -21.78 14.05
N SER A 450 13.40 -21.79 12.73
CA SER A 450 14.64 -22.13 12.02
C SER A 450 15.69 -21.01 12.13
N VAL A 451 15.30 -19.75 11.94
CA VAL A 451 16.17 -18.58 12.10
C VAL A 451 16.61 -18.40 13.56
N GLN A 452 15.70 -18.55 14.53
CA GLN A 452 16.00 -18.47 15.95
C GLN A 452 17.03 -19.53 16.38
N LYS A 453 16.98 -20.75 15.82
CA LYS A 453 18.00 -21.78 16.04
C LYS A 453 19.37 -21.37 15.49
N LYS A 454 19.44 -20.81 14.28
CA LYS A 454 20.68 -20.34 13.66
C LYS A 454 21.34 -19.22 14.49
N LEU A 455 20.56 -18.19 14.84
CA LEU A 455 21.02 -17.09 15.70
C LEU A 455 21.52 -17.58 17.06
N ARG A 456 20.85 -18.60 17.64
CA ARG A 456 21.32 -19.22 18.89
C ARG A 456 22.65 -19.97 18.72
N THR A 457 22.88 -20.66 17.60
CA THR A 457 24.16 -21.31 17.34
C THR A 457 25.28 -20.31 17.01
N GLU A 458 24.99 -19.24 16.29
CA GLU A 458 25.93 -18.15 16.00
C GLU A 458 26.34 -17.42 17.29
N LEU A 459 25.39 -17.16 18.19
CA LEU A 459 25.67 -16.56 19.51
C LEU A 459 26.64 -17.44 20.33
N ILE A 460 26.40 -18.75 20.40
CA ILE A 460 27.30 -19.67 21.12
C ILE A 460 28.71 -19.68 20.50
N GLN A 461 28.82 -19.70 19.17
CA GLN A 461 30.11 -19.63 18.47
C GLN A 461 30.86 -18.31 18.73
N LEU A 462 30.13 -17.20 18.84
CA LEU A 462 30.70 -15.90 19.22
C LEU A 462 31.11 -15.84 20.70
N GLU A 463 30.39 -16.51 21.60
CA GLU A 463 30.80 -16.66 23.00
C GLU A 463 32.05 -17.53 23.15
N ASP A 464 32.13 -18.66 22.44
CA ASP A 464 33.29 -19.58 22.44
C ASP A 464 34.56 -18.90 21.88
N THR A 465 34.45 -18.20 20.74
CA THR A 465 35.58 -17.46 20.15
C THR A 465 36.03 -16.30 21.03
N LEU A 466 35.10 -15.57 21.64
CA LEU A 466 35.42 -14.51 22.61
C LEU A 466 36.06 -15.06 23.89
N ALA A 467 35.70 -16.26 24.34
CA ALA A 467 36.36 -16.95 25.45
C ALA A 467 37.79 -17.40 25.08
N GLN A 468 38.00 -17.90 23.86
CA GLN A 468 39.32 -18.28 23.35
C GLN A 468 40.26 -17.06 23.21
N VAL A 469 39.80 -15.95 22.63
CA VAL A 469 40.61 -14.70 22.53
C VAL A 469 40.97 -14.14 23.90
N ARG A 470 40.07 -14.22 24.89
CA ARG A 470 40.38 -13.85 26.29
C ARG A 470 41.47 -14.73 26.90
N LYS A 471 41.45 -16.04 26.64
CA LYS A 471 42.47 -16.98 27.08
C LYS A 471 43.81 -16.70 26.42
N GLU A 472 43.84 -16.47 25.11
CA GLU A 472 45.04 -16.09 24.36
C GLU A 472 45.66 -14.79 24.86
N TYR A 473 44.83 -13.77 25.13
CA TYR A 473 45.28 -12.51 25.74
C TYR A 473 45.94 -12.73 27.11
N GLU A 474 45.34 -13.52 27.99
CA GLU A 474 45.92 -13.77 29.32
C GLU A 474 47.19 -14.63 29.25
N MET A 475 47.28 -15.60 28.33
CA MET A 475 48.53 -16.34 28.07
C MET A 475 49.64 -15.40 27.59
N LEU A 476 49.37 -14.57 26.58
CA LEU A 476 50.34 -13.61 26.03
C LEU A 476 50.77 -12.55 27.07
N ARG A 477 49.85 -12.14 27.95
CA ARG A 477 50.13 -11.26 29.09
C ARG A 477 51.08 -11.93 30.09
N ILE A 478 50.84 -13.20 30.45
CA ILE A 478 51.71 -13.97 31.34
C ILE A 478 53.09 -14.19 30.70
N GLU A 479 53.15 -14.49 29.40
CA GLU A 479 54.41 -14.59 28.65
C GLU A 479 55.18 -13.26 28.65
N PHE A 480 54.50 -12.13 28.46
CA PHE A 480 55.13 -10.80 28.52
C PHE A 480 55.67 -10.49 29.93
N GLU A 481 54.90 -10.79 30.98
CA GLU A 481 55.30 -10.57 32.38
C GLU A 481 56.50 -11.46 32.78
N GLN A 482 56.54 -12.72 32.32
CA GLN A 482 57.70 -13.60 32.48
C GLN A 482 58.93 -13.10 31.74
N ASN A 483 58.79 -12.65 30.48
CA ASN A 483 59.90 -12.08 29.70
C ASN A 483 60.44 -10.79 30.33
N LEU A 484 59.57 -9.94 30.88
CA LEU A 484 59.95 -8.73 31.59
C LEU A 484 60.78 -9.08 32.85
N ALA A 485 60.28 -10.00 33.69
CA ALA A 485 60.99 -10.44 34.89
C ALA A 485 62.35 -11.10 34.58
N ALA A 486 62.46 -11.86 33.49
CA ALA A 486 63.72 -12.44 33.02
C ALA A 486 64.72 -11.35 32.57
N ASN A 487 64.24 -10.32 31.86
CA ASN A 487 65.07 -9.19 31.41
C ASN A 487 65.55 -8.32 32.60
N GLU A 488 64.73 -8.13 33.63
CA GLU A 488 65.15 -7.46 34.87
C GLU A 488 66.26 -8.24 35.59
N GLN A 489 66.15 -9.59 35.66
CA GLN A 489 67.19 -10.47 36.22
C GLN A 489 68.49 -10.45 35.42
N ALA A 490 68.46 -10.17 34.12
CA ALA A 490 69.66 -9.95 33.31
C ALA A 490 70.37 -8.61 33.66
N GLY A 491 69.69 -7.67 34.31
CA GLY A 491 70.24 -6.37 34.71
C GLY A 491 71.50 -6.44 35.59
N PRO A 492 71.48 -7.15 36.73
CA PRO A 492 72.65 -7.43 37.56
C PRO A 492 73.79 -8.11 36.80
N ILE A 493 73.52 -9.20 36.07
CA ILE A 493 74.53 -9.95 35.28
C ILE A 493 75.23 -9.02 34.29
N ASN A 494 74.47 -8.18 33.58
CA ASN A 494 75.02 -7.19 32.65
C ASN A 494 75.83 -6.08 33.34
N ARG A 495 75.58 -5.76 34.63
CA ARG A 495 76.43 -4.85 35.41
C ARG A 495 77.73 -5.53 35.81
N GLU A 496 77.68 -6.75 36.34
CA GLU A 496 78.86 -7.53 36.72
C GLU A 496 79.78 -7.78 35.53
N MET A 497 79.21 -8.14 34.37
CA MET A 497 79.94 -8.30 33.11
C MET A 497 80.70 -7.02 32.73
N ARG A 498 80.08 -5.83 32.84
CA ARG A 498 80.74 -4.55 32.59
C ARG A 498 81.85 -4.25 33.61
N HIS A 499 81.66 -4.56 34.89
CA HIS A 499 82.70 -4.41 35.92
C HIS A 499 83.88 -5.37 35.70
N LEU A 500 83.63 -6.61 35.27
CA LEU A 500 84.66 -7.57 34.89
C LEU A 500 85.45 -7.10 33.67
N ILE A 501 84.77 -6.66 32.60
CA ILE A 501 85.40 -6.09 31.40
C ILE A 501 86.30 -4.90 31.76
N GLY A 502 85.79 -3.94 32.55
CA GLY A 502 86.58 -2.78 32.99
C GLY A 502 87.78 -3.17 33.86
N SER A 503 87.64 -4.19 34.72
CA SER A 503 88.73 -4.72 35.55
C SER A 503 89.82 -5.39 34.71
N LEU A 504 89.43 -6.20 33.71
CA LEU A 504 90.35 -6.83 32.77
C LEU A 504 91.05 -5.81 31.86
N GLN A 505 90.32 -4.77 31.40
CA GLN A 505 90.89 -3.66 30.64
C GLN A 505 91.93 -2.89 31.46
N ASN A 506 91.62 -2.56 32.72
CA ASN A 506 92.58 -1.91 33.64
C ASN A 506 93.81 -2.79 33.90
N HIS A 507 93.63 -4.08 34.16
CA HIS A 507 94.76 -4.99 34.36
C HIS A 507 95.62 -5.12 33.09
N ASN A 508 95.01 -5.20 31.91
CA ASN A 508 95.72 -5.22 30.63
C ASN A 508 96.49 -3.90 30.37
N HIS A 509 95.91 -2.75 30.71
CA HIS A 509 96.59 -1.45 30.67
C HIS A 509 97.78 -1.40 31.63
N GLN A 510 97.63 -1.90 32.85
CA GLN A 510 98.71 -1.92 33.84
C GLN A 510 99.84 -2.85 33.43
N LEU A 511 99.54 -4.06 32.93
CA LEU A 511 100.52 -4.97 32.33
C LEU A 511 101.25 -4.34 31.13
N LYS A 512 100.56 -3.58 30.25
CA LYS A 512 101.20 -2.80 29.18
C LYS A 512 102.17 -1.76 29.76
N GLY A 513 101.79 -1.05 30.82
CA GLY A 513 102.66 -0.11 31.53
C GLY A 513 103.88 -0.76 32.17
N ASP A 514 103.71 -1.93 32.79
CA ASP A 514 104.82 -2.69 33.39
C ASP A 514 105.75 -3.30 32.32
N VAL A 515 105.23 -3.83 31.22
CA VAL A 515 106.02 -4.23 30.05
C VAL A 515 106.81 -3.04 29.49
N GLN A 516 106.27 -1.82 29.46
CA GLN A 516 107.04 -0.62 29.10
C GLN A 516 108.12 -0.28 30.14
N ARG A 517 107.86 -0.45 31.44
CA ARG A 517 108.85 -0.26 32.51
C ARG A 517 109.99 -1.28 32.42
N TYR A 518 109.70 -2.56 32.19
CA TYR A 518 110.72 -3.60 31.97
C TYR A 518 111.49 -3.36 30.66
N LYS A 519 110.82 -2.99 29.56
CA LYS A 519 111.49 -2.57 28.30
C LYS A 519 112.33 -1.29 28.44
N ARG A 520 112.13 -0.49 29.50
CA ARG A 520 113.04 0.60 29.86
C ARG A 520 114.24 0.05 30.60
N LYS A 521 114.03 -0.62 31.75
CA LYS A 521 115.10 -1.25 32.55
C LYS A 521 116.05 -2.13 31.71
N VAL A 522 115.54 -2.94 30.78
CA VAL A 522 116.37 -3.77 29.91
C VAL A 522 117.25 -2.92 28.97
N ARG A 523 116.75 -1.81 28.43
CA ARG A 523 117.56 -0.88 27.62
C ARG A 523 118.57 -0.12 28.48
N ASP A 524 118.18 0.27 29.69
CA ASP A 524 119.05 0.97 30.64
C ASP A 524 120.21 0.05 31.05
N SER A 525 119.94 -1.20 31.44
CA SER A 525 120.97 -2.20 31.73
C SER A 525 121.79 -2.63 30.50
N GLN A 526 121.22 -2.60 29.30
CA GLN A 526 121.99 -2.78 28.05
C GLN A 526 122.92 -1.58 27.76
N ALA A 527 122.56 -0.37 28.18
CA ALA A 527 123.44 0.80 28.12
C ALA A 527 124.55 0.73 29.17
N GLU A 528 124.24 0.28 30.39
CA GLU A 528 125.24 0.01 31.45
C GLU A 528 126.24 -1.08 31.02
N LEU A 529 125.78 -2.18 30.40
CA LEU A 529 126.66 -3.21 29.83
C LEU A 529 127.57 -2.66 28.71
N ARG A 530 127.06 -1.74 27.89
CA ARG A 530 127.84 -1.02 26.86
C ARG A 530 128.84 -0.02 27.44
N LEU A 531 128.65 0.45 28.68
CA LEU A 531 129.61 1.31 29.37
C LEU A 531 130.70 0.52 30.10
N GLN A 532 130.44 -0.73 30.50
CA GLN A 532 131.43 -1.61 31.12
C GLN A 532 132.31 -2.37 30.10
N ILE A 533 131.82 -2.60 28.88
CA ILE A 533 132.60 -3.22 27.79
C ILE A 533 133.10 -2.11 26.85
N GLY A 534 134.32 -1.64 27.10
CA GLY A 534 134.99 -0.64 26.24
C GLY A 534 135.31 -1.18 24.85
N GLY A 535 134.44 -0.89 23.86
CA GLY A 535 134.59 -1.26 22.46
C GLY A 535 134.38 -0.04 21.52
N PRO A 536 135.18 0.13 20.45
CA PRO A 536 135.05 1.28 19.55
C PRO A 536 133.75 1.25 18.71
N PRO A 537 133.30 2.41 18.17
CA PRO A 537 132.12 2.46 17.31
C PRO A 537 132.38 1.81 15.94
N CYS A 538 131.39 1.06 15.44
CA CYS A 538 131.36 0.61 14.05
C CYS A 538 130.20 1.29 13.30
N SER A 539 130.53 1.84 12.13
CA SER A 539 129.75 2.85 11.41
C SER A 539 128.43 2.35 10.81
N GLN A 540 127.49 3.28 10.66
CA GLN A 540 126.45 3.16 9.62
C GLN A 540 127.09 3.22 8.23
N PRO A 541 126.50 2.48 7.27
CA PRO A 541 126.09 3.08 6.00
C PRO A 541 124.58 2.87 5.77
N GLY A 542 123.86 3.74 5.04
CA GLY A 542 124.25 5.01 4.45
C GLY A 542 122.99 5.83 4.10
N VAL A 543 123.12 7.15 3.95
CA VAL A 543 121.97 8.07 3.84
C VAL A 543 121.49 8.24 2.41
N SER A 544 120.19 7.99 2.16
CA SER A 544 119.35 8.70 1.18
C SER A 544 117.87 8.39 1.44
N GLY A 545 116.92 9.34 1.35
CA GLY A 545 117.16 10.77 1.11
C GLY A 545 116.01 11.58 0.51
N SER A 546 114.75 11.37 0.92
CA SER A 546 113.64 12.25 0.50
C SER A 546 112.37 12.11 1.37
N GLU A 547 112.13 13.11 2.24
CA GLU A 547 110.78 13.65 2.42
C GLU A 547 110.35 14.30 1.08
N PRO A 548 109.05 14.32 0.69
CA PRO A 548 108.12 15.22 1.37
C PRO A 548 106.63 14.80 1.48
N THR A 549 105.95 15.50 2.40
CA THR A 549 104.54 15.94 2.36
C THR A 549 103.38 14.92 2.32
N THR A 550 102.65 14.93 3.44
CA THR A 550 101.16 14.90 3.53
C THR A 550 100.49 13.52 3.28
N PRO A 551 99.23 13.38 3.72
CA PRO A 551 98.86 12.55 4.86
C PRO A 551 98.36 11.15 4.42
N ILE A 552 97.99 10.27 5.38
CA ILE A 552 96.71 9.52 5.38
C ILE A 552 96.58 8.60 6.61
N THR A 553 95.44 8.77 7.29
CA THR A 553 94.73 7.88 8.26
C THR A 553 95.49 6.92 9.19
N VAL A 554 95.29 7.15 10.49
CA VAL A 554 94.93 6.07 11.42
C VAL A 554 93.52 5.57 11.07
N LYS A 555 93.34 4.25 11.09
CA LYS A 555 92.06 3.50 11.23
C LYS A 555 92.44 2.21 11.99
N GLU A 556 91.82 1.76 13.07
CA GLU A 556 90.45 1.91 13.58
C GLU A 556 89.40 1.40 12.58
N GLU A 557 89.02 0.13 12.78
CA GLU A 557 87.95 -0.56 12.05
C GLU A 557 86.57 -0.08 12.54
N GLU A 558 86.19 1.12 12.11
CA GLU A 558 84.79 1.54 12.14
C GLU A 558 83.96 0.67 11.20
N ILE A 559 82.98 -0.04 11.76
CA ILE A 559 81.96 -0.77 11.00
C ILE A 559 80.78 0.17 10.74
N GLU A 560 80.72 0.82 9.57
CA GLU A 560 79.49 1.49 9.15
C GLU A 560 79.20 1.44 7.64
N VAL A 561 78.01 0.89 7.33
CA VAL A 561 77.11 1.09 6.18
C VAL A 561 77.68 1.30 4.77
N LYS A 562 77.25 0.42 3.85
CA LYS A 562 76.83 0.80 2.48
C LYS A 562 75.35 0.49 2.27
N LYS A 563 74.67 1.34 1.50
CA LYS A 563 73.27 1.13 1.08
C LYS A 563 73.17 0.26 -0.17
N GLU A 564 71.96 -0.29 -0.34
CA GLU A 564 71.31 -0.86 -1.55
C GLU A 564 71.64 -0.10 -2.87
N PRO A 565 71.45 -0.68 -4.08
CA PRO A 565 70.31 -1.55 -4.49
C PRO A 565 70.66 -2.67 -5.52
N PRO A 566 69.71 -3.20 -6.32
CA PRO A 566 68.46 -3.87 -5.96
C PRO A 566 68.47 -5.36 -6.39
N ALA A 567 67.70 -6.23 -5.72
CA ALA A 567 67.62 -7.65 -6.08
C ALA A 567 66.61 -7.93 -7.21
N ALA A 568 67.01 -8.74 -8.19
CA ALA A 568 66.15 -9.27 -9.25
C ALA A 568 66.11 -10.81 -9.20
N VAL A 569 64.99 -11.39 -9.66
CA VAL A 569 64.60 -12.81 -9.50
C VAL A 569 65.53 -13.78 -10.25
N PRO A 570 65.93 -14.90 -9.60
CA PRO A 570 65.64 -16.23 -10.17
C PRO A 570 64.90 -17.18 -9.21
N ARG A 571 64.30 -18.24 -9.77
CA ARG A 571 63.36 -19.18 -9.13
C ARG A 571 64.02 -20.29 -8.29
N GLU A 572 63.28 -20.72 -7.26
CA GLU A 572 62.96 -22.10 -6.78
C GLU A 572 63.99 -23.25 -6.89
N PRO A 573 63.99 -24.15 -5.89
CA PRO A 573 63.26 -25.42 -6.06
C PRO A 573 62.12 -25.66 -5.04
N GLU A 574 61.45 -26.81 -5.16
CA GLU A 574 60.06 -27.06 -4.76
C GLU A 574 59.82 -27.66 -3.36
N THR A 575 58.52 -27.76 -3.03
CA THR A 575 57.83 -28.58 -1.99
C THR A 575 57.76 -28.05 -0.54
N PRO A 576 56.65 -28.32 0.19
CA PRO A 576 55.25 -28.48 -0.25
C PRO A 576 54.27 -27.51 0.46
N THR A 577 53.19 -27.11 -0.22
CA THR A 577 52.19 -26.16 0.33
C THR A 577 51.10 -26.83 1.16
N THR A 578 50.80 -26.27 2.34
CA THR A 578 49.49 -26.38 2.99
C THR A 578 48.52 -25.31 2.45
N PRO A 579 47.20 -25.57 2.40
CA PRO A 579 46.25 -24.69 1.70
C PRO A 579 45.69 -23.52 2.52
N GLU A 580 45.84 -23.51 3.84
CA GLU A 580 45.13 -22.58 4.73
C GLU A 580 45.72 -21.16 4.73
N VAL A 581 47.04 -21.02 4.84
CA VAL A 581 47.74 -19.72 4.97
C VAL A 581 47.46 -18.76 3.79
N LYS A 582 47.31 -19.30 2.57
CA LYS A 582 46.97 -18.49 1.38
C LYS A 582 45.54 -17.97 1.40
N LYS A 583 44.64 -18.60 2.14
CA LYS A 583 43.23 -18.21 2.25
C LYS A 583 43.06 -17.02 3.20
N GLU A 584 43.76 -17.05 4.34
CA GLU A 584 43.77 -15.97 5.32
C GLU A 584 44.36 -14.67 4.75
N GLU A 585 45.46 -14.73 3.99
CA GLU A 585 46.01 -13.56 3.28
C GLU A 585 45.04 -12.95 2.25
N GLU A 586 44.18 -13.76 1.62
CA GLU A 586 43.21 -13.28 0.63
C GLU A 586 41.97 -12.70 1.31
N GLU A 587 41.49 -13.30 2.41
CA GLU A 587 40.39 -12.77 3.21
C GLU A 587 40.78 -11.47 3.93
N GLN A 588 41.98 -11.36 4.52
CA GLN A 588 42.47 -10.10 5.11
C GLN A 588 42.63 -8.99 4.06
N LYS A 589 43.01 -9.32 2.81
CA LYS A 589 43.00 -8.35 1.71
C LYS A 589 41.56 -7.93 1.33
N LYS A 590 40.62 -8.86 1.21
CA LYS A 590 39.20 -8.56 0.93
C LYS A 590 38.53 -7.77 2.06
N GLU A 591 38.86 -8.03 3.31
CA GLU A 591 38.32 -7.28 4.45
C GLU A 591 38.92 -5.87 4.51
N THR A 592 40.24 -5.71 4.36
CA THR A 592 40.88 -4.39 4.31
C THR A 592 40.54 -3.57 3.07
N GLU A 593 39.99 -4.19 2.02
CA GLU A 593 39.38 -3.49 0.88
C GLU A 593 37.91 -3.12 1.15
N ARG A 594 37.14 -4.01 1.80
CA ARG A 594 35.76 -3.72 2.26
C ARG A 594 35.69 -2.61 3.30
N THR A 595 36.64 -2.50 4.23
CA THR A 595 36.68 -1.38 5.20
C THR A 595 36.99 -0.06 4.48
N LYS A 596 37.98 -0.02 3.59
CA LYS A 596 38.28 1.17 2.75
C LYS A 596 37.12 1.55 1.84
N ALA A 597 36.31 0.59 1.36
CA ALA A 597 35.09 0.88 0.61
C ALA A 597 34.03 1.56 1.49
N ARG A 598 33.80 1.05 2.72
CA ARG A 598 32.88 1.67 3.70
C ARG A 598 33.34 3.06 4.15
N GLU A 599 34.64 3.28 4.37
CA GLU A 599 35.17 4.60 4.70
C GLU A 599 34.92 5.62 3.58
N ARG A 600 35.16 5.24 2.31
CA ARG A 600 34.85 6.06 1.13
C ARG A 600 33.36 6.36 0.98
N GLU A 601 32.49 5.44 1.41
CA GLU A 601 31.04 5.63 1.40
C GLU A 601 30.58 6.61 2.49
N VAL A 602 31.12 6.48 3.71
CA VAL A 602 30.89 7.42 4.82
C VAL A 602 31.43 8.82 4.49
N GLU A 603 32.56 8.93 3.79
CA GLU A 603 33.10 10.21 3.34
C GLU A 603 32.22 10.86 2.26
N ARG A 604 31.66 10.06 1.33
CA ARG A 604 30.68 10.52 0.34
C ARG A 604 29.39 11.03 0.98
N GLU A 605 28.84 10.36 2.00
CA GLU A 605 27.68 10.89 2.74
C GLU A 605 28.02 12.21 3.47
N ARG A 606 29.19 12.30 4.11
CA ARG A 606 29.65 13.55 4.75
C ARG A 606 29.76 14.71 3.76
N ASP A 607 30.20 14.46 2.53
CA ASP A 607 30.25 15.49 1.48
C ASP A 607 28.87 15.80 0.87
N LYS A 608 27.96 14.82 0.75
CA LYS A 608 26.54 15.09 0.43
C LYS A 608 25.90 15.98 1.50
N ASP A 609 26.19 15.75 2.78
CA ASP A 609 25.66 16.57 3.89
C ASP A 609 26.27 17.97 3.92
N ARG A 610 27.57 18.11 3.67
CA ARG A 610 28.21 19.41 3.44
C ARG A 610 27.57 20.16 2.27
N GLU A 611 27.19 19.48 1.18
CA GLU A 611 26.43 20.09 0.07
C GLU A 611 24.98 20.42 0.45
N ARG A 612 24.29 19.56 1.21
CA ARG A 612 22.95 19.85 1.75
C ARG A 612 22.97 21.10 2.64
N ASP A 613 23.98 21.27 3.50
CA ASP A 613 24.12 22.44 4.37
C ASP A 613 24.63 23.71 3.65
N LYS A 614 25.40 23.59 2.57
CA LYS A 614 25.66 24.73 1.65
C LYS A 614 24.39 25.17 0.94
N LYS A 615 23.54 24.23 0.49
CA LYS A 615 22.25 24.51 -0.16
C LYS A 615 21.19 25.09 0.78
N LYS A 616 21.34 24.90 2.11
CA LYS A 616 20.54 25.61 3.14
C LYS A 616 21.08 27.02 3.50
N LYS A 617 22.22 27.43 2.93
CA LYS A 617 22.88 28.73 3.19
C LYS A 617 22.94 29.63 1.94
N LYS A 618 22.13 29.31 0.94
CA LYS A 618 21.79 30.13 -0.23
C LYS A 618 20.27 30.26 -0.30
#